data_AF-A0A7J2R5B8-F1
#
_entry.id   AF-A0A7J2R5B8-F1
#
_cell.length_a   1.000
_cell.length_b   1.000
_cell.length_c   1.000
_cell.angle_alpha   90.00
_cell.angle_beta   90.00
_cell.angle_gamma   90.00
#
_symmetry.space_group_name_H-M   'P 1'
#
loop_
_entity.id
_entity.type
_entity.pdbx_description
1 polymer ?
#
loop_
_entity_poly.entity_id
_entity_poly.type
_entity_poly.pdbx_seq_one_letter_code
_entity_poly.pdbx_strand_id
1 'polypeptide(L)'
;MGKQKMREFKTGATRNSVEGKNDYEGFLSPLVIEEYGNYMNSHRKQADGKLRDSDNWQKGIPIDVYMKSSWRHLLDLWFIHRGHKRYDKLDGHEVTLKEALCAILFNTMGYLHEILKDAVDYEDL
;
A
#
# COMPACT_ATOMS: atom_id res chain seq x y z
N MET A 1 33.94 5.89 14.81
CA MET A 1 33.21 4.67 14.40
C MET A 1 32.86 3.87 15.65
N GLY A 2 31.59 3.88 16.07
CA GLY A 2 31.14 3.08 17.22
C GLY A 2 31.12 1.59 16.87
N LYS A 3 31.61 0.73 17.78
CA LYS A 3 31.52 -0.73 17.63
C LYS A 3 30.06 -1.14 17.41
N GLN A 4 29.75 -1.85 16.33
CA GLN A 4 28.45 -2.49 16.15
C GLN A 4 28.24 -3.51 17.27
N LYS A 5 27.16 -3.35 18.04
CA LYS A 5 26.77 -4.33 19.08
C LYS A 5 26.35 -5.64 18.39
N MET A 6 26.79 -6.76 18.94
CA MET A 6 26.46 -8.11 18.47
C MET A 6 25.52 -8.81 19.45
N ARG A 7 24.60 -9.60 18.91
CA ARG A 7 23.77 -10.56 19.64
C ARG A 7 24.37 -11.94 19.45
N GLU A 8 24.46 -12.70 20.52
CA GLU A 8 24.84 -14.11 20.49
C GLU A 8 23.66 -14.96 20.95
N PHE A 9 23.43 -16.07 20.27
CA PHE A 9 22.38 -17.01 20.57
C PHE A 9 22.96 -18.24 21.30
N LYS A 10 22.13 -18.96 22.05
CA LYS A 10 22.54 -20.19 22.76
C LYS A 10 23.16 -21.26 21.84
N THR A 11 22.87 -21.21 20.55
CA THR A 11 23.43 -22.09 19.52
C THR A 11 24.85 -21.72 19.08
N GLY A 12 25.41 -20.60 19.55
CA GLY A 12 26.67 -20.02 19.07
C GLY A 12 26.53 -19.16 17.82
N ALA A 13 25.32 -19.03 17.27
CA ALA A 13 25.06 -18.09 16.17
C ALA A 13 25.21 -16.63 16.65
N THR A 14 25.64 -15.74 15.75
CA THR A 14 25.76 -14.31 16.05
C THR A 14 25.08 -13.45 14.98
N ARG A 15 24.52 -12.31 15.39
CA ARG A 15 23.91 -11.30 14.49
C ARG A 15 24.13 -9.90 15.01
N ASN A 16 24.22 -8.92 14.11
CA ASN A 16 24.24 -7.52 14.48
C ASN A 16 22.99 -7.15 15.32
N SER A 17 23.16 -6.15 16.19
CA SER A 17 22.07 -5.52 16.93
C SER A 17 20.96 -5.07 15.98
N VAL A 18 19.73 -5.06 16.52
CA VAL A 18 18.54 -4.47 15.87
C VAL A 18 18.37 -2.99 16.21
N GLU A 19 19.18 -2.47 17.15
CA GLU A 19 19.18 -1.05 17.51
C GLU A 19 19.38 -0.18 16.26
N GLY A 20 18.43 0.71 15.99
CA GLY A 20 18.40 1.58 14.82
C GLY A 20 17.92 0.94 13.51
N LYS A 21 17.49 -0.32 13.52
CA LYS A 21 16.90 -1.00 12.35
C LYS A 21 15.38 -0.97 12.41
N ASN A 22 14.76 -0.91 11.23
CA ASN A 22 13.32 -1.06 11.11
C ASN A 22 12.89 -2.48 11.45
N ASP A 23 11.80 -2.60 12.21
CA ASP A 23 11.11 -3.86 12.49
C ASP A 23 9.83 -3.92 11.68
N TYR A 24 9.96 -4.24 10.39
CA TYR A 24 8.82 -4.24 9.48
C TYR A 24 7.73 -5.23 9.88
N GLU A 25 8.08 -6.35 10.51
CA GLU A 25 7.09 -7.32 11.00
C GLU A 25 6.31 -6.75 12.19
N GLY A 26 6.97 -6.03 13.10
CA GLY A 26 6.29 -5.30 14.16
C GLY A 26 5.47 -4.08 13.70
N PHE A 27 5.80 -3.48 12.55
CA PHE A 27 5.11 -2.29 12.02
C PHE A 27 3.93 -2.62 11.10
N LEU A 28 3.90 -3.81 10.52
CA LEU A 28 2.92 -4.21 9.52
C LEU A 28 2.05 -5.37 10.03
N SER A 29 0.74 -5.26 9.84
CA SER A 29 -0.17 -6.36 10.17
C SER A 29 -0.23 -7.36 9.00
N PRO A 30 0.09 -8.65 9.20
CA PRO A 30 -0.01 -9.65 8.13
C PRO A 30 -1.43 -9.78 7.57
N LEU A 31 -2.46 -9.56 8.39
CA LEU A 31 -3.86 -9.57 7.97
C LEU A 31 -4.17 -8.42 7.00
N VAL A 32 -3.62 -7.23 7.26
CA VAL A 32 -3.80 -6.07 6.38
C VAL A 32 -3.05 -6.27 5.07
N ILE A 33 -1.84 -6.84 5.11
CA ILE A 33 -1.05 -7.14 3.91
C ILE A 33 -1.76 -8.16 3.02
N GLU A 34 -2.32 -9.23 3.60
CA GLU A 34 -3.09 -10.23 2.84
C GLU A 34 -4.35 -9.63 2.21
N GLU A 35 -5.14 -8.87 2.98
CA GLU A 35 -6.36 -8.21 2.46
C GLU A 35 -6.01 -7.23 1.33
N TYR A 36 -4.96 -6.43 1.49
CA TYR A 36 -4.49 -5.51 0.47
C TYR A 36 -4.00 -6.26 -0.78
N GLY A 37 -3.30 -7.38 -0.62
CA GLY A 37 -2.89 -8.24 -1.73
C GLY A 37 -4.08 -8.80 -2.51
N ASN A 38 -5.12 -9.26 -1.81
CA ASN A 38 -6.38 -9.73 -2.41
C ASN A 38 -7.09 -8.63 -3.19
N TYR A 39 -7.18 -7.43 -2.60
CA TYR A 39 -7.70 -6.24 -3.26
C TYR A 39 -6.92 -5.92 -4.54
N MET A 40 -5.58 -5.85 -4.46
CA MET A 40 -4.74 -5.56 -5.62
C MET A 40 -4.90 -6.62 -6.71
N ASN A 41 -4.98 -7.90 -6.34
CA ASN A 41 -5.14 -8.98 -7.30
C ASN A 41 -6.49 -8.91 -8.05
N SER A 42 -7.58 -8.52 -7.37
CA SER A 42 -8.88 -8.33 -8.02
C SER A 42 -8.87 -7.15 -9.01
N HIS A 43 -8.10 -6.10 -8.73
CA HIS A 43 -8.03 -4.87 -9.54
C HIS A 43 -7.03 -4.93 -10.72
N ARG A 44 -6.34 -6.06 -10.89
CA ARG A 44 -5.44 -6.29 -12.05
C ARG A 44 -6.18 -6.68 -13.31
N LYS A 45 -7.40 -7.22 -13.20
CA LYS A 45 -8.25 -7.55 -14.35
C LYS A 45 -8.83 -6.27 -14.95
N GLN A 46 -8.54 -6.05 -16.22
CA GLN A 46 -9.02 -4.88 -16.96
C GLN A 46 -10.42 -5.13 -17.53
N ALA A 47 -11.09 -4.04 -17.94
CA ALA A 47 -12.40 -4.11 -18.60
C ALA A 47 -12.37 -4.89 -19.93
N ASP A 48 -11.20 -4.98 -20.59
CA ASP A 48 -10.98 -5.80 -21.79
C ASP A 48 -10.64 -7.26 -21.47
N GLY A 49 -10.71 -7.67 -20.20
CA GLY A 49 -10.40 -9.01 -19.72
C GLY A 49 -8.90 -9.32 -19.60
N LYS A 50 -8.01 -8.40 -20.00
CA LYS A 50 -6.56 -8.61 -19.86
C LYS A 50 -6.13 -8.46 -18.41
N LEU A 51 -5.11 -9.22 -18.04
CA LEU A 51 -4.50 -9.15 -16.72
C LEU A 51 -3.25 -8.27 -16.80
N ARG A 52 -3.22 -7.19 -16.02
CA ARG A 52 -2.01 -6.36 -15.87
C ARG A 52 -1.01 -7.01 -14.93
N ASP A 53 0.26 -6.73 -15.13
CA ASP A 53 1.30 -7.05 -14.15
C ASP A 53 0.99 -6.37 -12.80
N SER A 54 1.36 -7.03 -11.70
CA SER A 54 0.98 -6.60 -10.35
C SER A 54 1.59 -5.26 -9.95
N ASP A 55 2.71 -4.91 -10.54
CA ASP A 55 3.49 -3.71 -10.31
C ASP A 55 3.20 -2.60 -11.33
N ASN A 56 2.21 -2.77 -12.23
CA ASN A 56 1.95 -1.80 -13.30
C ASN A 56 1.72 -0.37 -12.80
N TRP A 57 1.20 -0.20 -11.57
CA TRP A 57 1.00 1.11 -10.96
C TRP A 57 2.31 1.84 -10.64
N GLN A 58 3.42 1.13 -10.45
CA GLN A 58 4.75 1.71 -10.18
C GLN A 58 5.38 2.39 -11.41
N LYS A 59 4.81 2.17 -12.61
CA LYS A 59 5.16 2.92 -13.82
C LYS A 59 4.82 4.41 -13.69
N GLY A 60 3.89 4.75 -12.80
CA GLY A 60 3.51 6.10 -12.44
C GLY A 60 2.09 6.45 -12.87
N ILE A 61 1.43 7.21 -12.00
CA ILE A 61 0.11 7.82 -12.22
C ILE A 61 0.23 9.27 -11.70
N PRO A 62 -0.30 10.27 -12.42
CA PRO A 62 -0.23 11.66 -11.96
C PRO A 62 -0.74 11.83 -10.53
N ILE A 63 0.00 12.60 -9.73
CA ILE A 63 -0.26 12.82 -8.31
C ILE A 63 -1.69 13.36 -8.05
N ASP A 64 -2.22 14.20 -8.95
CA ASP A 64 -3.57 14.75 -8.84
C ASP A 64 -4.66 13.68 -9.04
N VAL A 65 -4.38 12.64 -9.83
CA VAL A 65 -5.27 11.50 -10.04
C VAL A 65 -5.37 10.68 -8.75
N TYR A 66 -4.24 10.42 -8.09
CA TYR A 66 -4.23 9.75 -6.77
C TYR A 66 -5.07 10.54 -5.76
N MET A 67 -4.86 11.85 -5.63
CA MET A 67 -5.59 12.68 -4.67
C MET A 67 -7.11 12.67 -4.92
N LYS A 68 -7.51 12.85 -6.19
CA LYS A 68 -8.93 12.82 -6.57
C LYS A 68 -9.56 11.45 -6.30
N SER A 69 -8.82 10.35 -6.51
CA SER A 69 -9.32 9.01 -6.24
C SER A 69 -9.39 8.71 -4.74
N SER A 70 -8.37 9.06 -3.97
CA SER A 70 -8.38 8.98 -2.51
C SER A 70 -9.62 9.65 -1.92
N TRP A 71 -9.98 10.85 -2.41
CA TRP A 71 -11.13 11.57 -1.89
C TRP A 71 -12.47 10.85 -2.14
N ARG A 72 -12.62 10.18 -3.29
CA ARG A 72 -13.82 9.37 -3.57
C ARG A 72 -13.93 8.20 -2.60
N HIS A 73 -12.86 7.44 -2.41
CA HIS A 73 -12.85 6.29 -1.51
C HIS A 73 -12.97 6.70 -0.04
N LEU A 74 -12.43 7.87 0.33
CA LEU A 74 -12.65 8.46 1.65
C LEU A 74 -14.13 8.79 1.89
N LEU A 75 -14.81 9.34 0.88
CA LEU A 75 -16.24 9.60 0.99
C LEU A 75 -17.04 8.30 1.15
N ASP A 76 -16.70 7.25 0.39
CA ASP A 76 -17.32 5.93 0.54
C ASP A 76 -17.10 5.37 1.95
N LEU A 77 -15.85 5.40 2.44
CA LEU A 77 -15.50 4.98 3.80
C LEU A 77 -16.30 5.75 4.85
N TRP A 78 -16.44 7.07 4.71
CA TRP A 78 -17.19 7.89 5.66
C TRP A 78 -18.67 7.51 5.67
N PHE A 79 -19.31 7.35 4.51
CA PHE A 79 -20.70 6.87 4.46
C PHE A 79 -20.87 5.50 5.13
N ILE A 80 -19.99 4.55 4.82
CA ILE A 80 -20.03 3.18 5.38
C ILE A 80 -19.83 3.23 6.89
N HIS A 81 -18.88 4.03 7.38
CA HIS A 81 -18.64 4.24 8.81
C HIS A 81 -19.87 4.82 9.53
N ARG A 82 -20.72 5.59 8.82
CA ARG A 82 -22.00 6.13 9.34
C ARG A 82 -23.18 5.14 9.19
N GLY A 83 -22.93 3.92 8.73
CA GLY A 83 -23.95 2.88 8.57
C GLY A 83 -24.71 2.94 7.24
N HIS A 84 -24.24 3.73 6.27
CA HIS A 84 -24.86 3.81 4.95
C HIS A 84 -24.16 2.87 3.96
N LYS A 85 -24.96 2.15 3.17
CA LYS A 85 -24.44 1.36 2.05
C LYS A 85 -23.96 2.25 0.91
N ARG A 86 -22.91 1.80 0.23
CA ARG A 86 -22.32 2.43 -0.96
C ARG A 86 -22.17 1.39 -2.04
N TYR A 87 -22.27 1.82 -3.29
CA TYR A 87 -22.20 0.95 -4.45
C TYR A 87 -21.29 1.56 -5.51
N ASP A 88 -20.48 0.74 -6.15
CA ASP A 88 -19.67 1.18 -7.27
C ASP A 88 -20.58 1.59 -8.43
N LYS A 89 -20.24 2.68 -9.11
CA LYS A 89 -21.10 3.26 -10.15
C LYS A 89 -21.02 2.54 -11.49
N LEU A 90 -19.99 1.73 -11.71
CA LEU A 90 -19.71 1.07 -12.98
C LEU A 90 -20.34 -0.32 -13.04
N ASP A 91 -20.20 -1.12 -11.99
CA ASP A 91 -20.68 -2.51 -11.96
C ASP A 91 -21.78 -2.76 -10.91
N GLY A 92 -22.06 -1.78 -10.03
CA GLY A 92 -23.13 -1.85 -9.03
C GLY A 92 -22.83 -2.73 -7.81
N HIS A 93 -21.61 -3.23 -7.61
CA HIS A 93 -21.29 -4.01 -6.41
C HIS A 93 -21.31 -3.14 -5.15
N GLU A 94 -21.66 -3.73 -3.99
CA GLU A 94 -21.61 -3.03 -2.70
C GLU A 94 -20.15 -2.81 -2.29
N VAL A 95 -19.76 -1.55 -2.08
CA VAL A 95 -18.42 -1.19 -1.62
C VAL A 95 -18.32 -1.49 -0.14
N THR A 96 -17.41 -2.38 0.23
CA THR A 96 -17.15 -2.76 1.61
C THR A 96 -16.19 -1.79 2.30
N LEU A 97 -16.18 -1.81 3.64
CA LEU A 97 -15.23 -1.03 4.44
C LEU A 97 -13.77 -1.40 4.10
N LYS A 98 -13.49 -2.69 3.87
CA LYS A 98 -12.15 -3.19 3.54
C LYS A 98 -11.69 -2.71 2.17
N GLU A 99 -12.57 -2.74 1.17
CA GLU A 99 -12.27 -2.23 -0.18
C GLU A 99 -12.01 -0.72 -0.14
N ALA A 100 -12.83 0.06 0.57
CA ALA A 100 -12.62 1.50 0.69
C ALA A 100 -11.27 1.82 1.36
N LEU A 101 -10.91 1.12 2.42
CA LEU A 101 -9.61 1.26 3.10
C LEU A 101 -8.44 0.85 2.20
N CYS A 102 -8.54 -0.28 1.49
CA CYS A 102 -7.50 -0.74 0.58
C CYS A 102 -7.33 0.21 -0.61
N ALA A 103 -8.41 0.78 -1.13
CA ALA A 103 -8.36 1.77 -2.20
C ALA A 103 -7.67 3.07 -1.74
N ILE A 104 -7.95 3.55 -0.51
CA ILE A 104 -7.23 4.69 0.08
C ILE A 104 -5.75 4.36 0.26
N LEU A 105 -5.43 3.16 0.74
CA LEU A 105 -4.06 2.69 0.92
C LEU A 105 -3.31 2.64 -0.43
N PHE A 106 -3.92 2.10 -1.48
CA PHE A 106 -3.37 2.10 -2.84
C PHE A 106 -3.00 3.50 -3.31
N ASN A 107 -3.93 4.46 -3.18
CA ASN A 107 -3.68 5.82 -3.63
C ASN A 107 -2.65 6.55 -2.78
N THR A 108 -2.61 6.29 -1.47
CA THR A 108 -1.57 6.83 -0.56
C THR A 108 -0.18 6.31 -0.94
N MET A 109 -0.04 5.00 -1.15
CA MET A 109 1.24 4.41 -1.55
C MET A 109 1.67 4.85 -2.95
N GLY A 110 0.73 4.94 -3.89
CA GLY A 110 0.99 5.46 -5.22
C GLY A 110 1.50 6.90 -5.20
N TYR A 111 0.82 7.78 -4.47
CA TYR A 111 1.24 9.18 -4.28
C TYR A 111 2.65 9.25 -3.69
N LEU A 112 2.91 8.50 -2.60
CA LEU A 112 4.22 8.49 -1.94
C LEU A 112 5.31 7.92 -2.85
N HIS A 113 5.00 6.88 -3.63
CA HIS A 113 5.92 6.27 -4.60
C HIS A 113 6.40 7.29 -5.62
N GLU A 114 5.51 8.12 -6.18
CA GLU A 114 5.91 9.16 -7.12
C GLU A 114 6.83 10.21 -6.46
N ILE A 115 6.53 10.68 -5.24
CA ILE A 115 7.42 11.62 -4.52
C ILE A 115 8.82 11.00 -4.33
N LEU A 116 8.87 9.75 -3.88
CA LEU A 116 10.14 9.09 -3.55
C LEU A 116 10.93 8.75 -4.81
N LYS A 117 10.26 8.37 -5.89
CA LYS A 117 10.89 8.10 -7.19
C LYS A 117 11.51 9.38 -7.76
N ASP A 118 10.76 10.48 -7.74
CA ASP A 118 11.29 11.79 -8.18
C ASP A 118 12.51 12.19 -7.35
N ALA A 119 12.51 11.95 -6.03
CA ALA A 119 13.65 12.28 -5.17
C ALA A 119 14.92 11.48 -5.53
N VAL A 120 14.79 10.21 -5.94
CA VAL A 120 15.91 9.39 -6.40
C VAL A 120 16.46 9.89 -7.74
N ASP A 121 15.58 10.29 -8.67
CA ASP A 121 15.98 10.82 -9.98
C ASP A 121 16.70 12.19 -9.89
N TYR A 122 16.56 12.93 -8.78
CA TYR A 122 17.29 14.19 -8.52
C TYR A 122 18.63 14.01 -7.78
N GLU A 123 18.85 12.91 -7.06
CA GLU A 123 20.12 12.64 -6.36
C GLU A 123 21.20 12.03 -7.28
N ASP A 124 20.80 11.57 -8.47
CA ASP A 124 21.68 10.99 -9.51
C ASP A 124 22.00 11.96 -10.70
N LEU A 125 21.77 13.28 -10.53
CA LEU A 125 22.18 14.37 -11.45
C LEU A 125 23.09 15.40 -10.77
#